data_AF-A0A2N6SCD1-F1
#
_entry.id   AF-A0A2N6SCD1-F1
#
_cell.length_a   1.000
_cell.length_b   1.000
_cell.length_c   1.000
_cell.angle_alpha   90.00
_cell.angle_beta   90.00
_cell.angle_gamma   90.00
#
_symmetry.space_group_name_H-M   'P 1'
#
loop_
_entity.id
_entity.type
_entity.pdbx_description
1 polymer ?
#
loop_
_entity_poly.entity_id
_entity_poly.type
_entity_poly.pdbx_seq_one_letter_code
_entity_poly.pdbx_strand_id
1 'polypeptide(L)'
;NGELPQYYVENSHEAIIDKEVFDAVQVQLSENKKWYTEKNYFGKIRCGCCGSSYVRHLWHSNDKYRETIYRCKDKYKNEEKCDTPHIRDDEIQRWIVSALN
;
A
#
# COMPACT_ATOMS: atom_id res chain seq x y z
N ASN A 1 -20.26 11.11 37.86
CA ASN A 1 -19.18 10.38 37.18
C ASN A 1 -19.36 8.90 37.47
N GLY A 2 -20.13 8.21 36.65
CA GLY A 2 -20.45 6.80 36.82
C GLY A 2 -20.14 6.09 35.51
N GLU A 3 -18.91 5.62 35.37
CA GLU A 3 -18.56 4.68 34.30
C GLU A 3 -18.63 3.28 34.89
N LEU A 4 -19.63 2.52 34.46
CA LEU A 4 -19.77 1.12 34.84
C LEU A 4 -18.65 0.30 34.18
N PRO A 5 -18.03 -0.64 34.90
CA PRO A 5 -17.01 -1.51 34.32
C PRO A 5 -17.62 -2.41 33.23
N GLN A 6 -17.04 -2.34 32.04
CA GLN A 6 -17.42 -3.16 30.90
C GLN A 6 -16.66 -4.49 30.97
N TYR A 7 -17.39 -5.61 30.93
CA TYR A 7 -16.79 -6.95 30.90
C TYR A 7 -17.05 -7.60 29.55
N TYR A 8 -16.01 -8.18 28.96
CA TYR A 8 -16.14 -9.02 27.77
C TYR A 8 -16.64 -10.40 28.22
N VAL A 9 -17.85 -10.78 27.80
CA VAL A 9 -18.43 -12.10 28.10
C VAL A 9 -18.40 -12.94 26.84
N GLU A 10 -17.68 -14.06 26.91
CA GLU A 10 -17.62 -15.03 25.81
C GLU A 10 -18.82 -16.00 25.91
N ASN A 11 -19.37 -16.42 24.76
CA ASN A 11 -20.41 -17.45 24.63
C ASN A 11 -21.79 -17.17 25.30
N SER A 12 -22.26 -15.93 25.34
CA SER A 12 -23.62 -15.63 25.85
C SER A 12 -24.77 -16.04 24.92
N HIS A 13 -24.49 -16.28 23.64
CA HIS A 13 -25.46 -16.70 22.62
C HIS A 13 -24.77 -17.67 21.67
N GLU A 14 -25.55 -18.54 21.01
CA GLU A 14 -25.03 -19.42 19.96
C GLU A 14 -24.37 -18.57 18.88
N ALA A 15 -23.14 -18.96 18.52
CA ALA A 15 -22.38 -18.26 17.52
C ALA A 15 -23.07 -18.38 16.16
N ILE A 16 -23.24 -17.25 15.47
CA ILE A 16 -23.81 -17.21 14.11
C ILE A 16 -22.85 -17.87 13.11
N ILE A 17 -21.55 -17.80 13.38
CA ILE A 17 -20.48 -18.40 12.57
C ILE A 17 -19.48 -19.10 13.49
N ASP A 18 -18.81 -20.13 12.97
CA ASP A 18 -17.77 -20.83 13.71
C ASP A 18 -16.61 -19.90 14.05
N LYS A 19 -16.04 -20.10 15.24
CA LYS A 19 -14.89 -19.31 15.73
C LYS A 19 -13.70 -19.42 14.77
N GLU A 20 -13.47 -20.58 14.19
CA GLU A 20 -12.41 -20.81 13.21
C GLU A 20 -12.58 -19.95 11.96
N VAL A 21 -13.82 -19.78 11.48
CA VAL A 21 -14.15 -18.92 10.34
C VAL A 21 -13.94 -17.45 10.72
N PHE A 22 -14.37 -17.05 11.92
CA PHE A 22 -14.14 -15.70 12.42
C PHE A 22 -12.64 -15.38 12.53
N ASP A 23 -11.86 -16.27 13.13
CA ASP A 23 -10.41 -16.11 13.31
C ASP A 23 -9.69 -16.05 11.96
N ALA A 24 -10.06 -16.90 11.00
CA ALA A 24 -9.52 -16.87 9.64
C ALA A 24 -9.79 -15.53 8.93
N VAL A 25 -11.01 -14.98 9.08
CA VAL A 25 -11.37 -13.67 8.53
C VAL A 25 -10.60 -12.55 9.23
N GLN A 26 -10.37 -12.62 10.54
CA GLN A 26 -9.55 -11.63 11.25
C GLN A 26 -8.11 -11.61 10.71
N VAL A 27 -7.51 -12.78 10.43
CA VAL A 27 -6.18 -12.86 9.81
C VAL A 27 -6.19 -12.20 8.43
N GLN A 28 -7.15 -12.56 7.56
CA GLN A 28 -7.26 -11.96 6.23
C GLN A 28 -7.45 -10.44 6.30
N LEU A 29 -8.30 -9.93 7.20
CA LEU A 29 -8.51 -8.49 7.40
C LEU A 29 -7.23 -7.79 7.87
N SER A 30 -6.41 -8.45 8.69
CA SER A 30 -5.13 -7.91 9.15
C SER A 30 -4.12 -7.78 8.01
N GLU A 31 -4.11 -8.72 7.08
CA GLU A 31 -3.27 -8.69 5.88
C GLU A 31 -3.77 -7.66 4.85
N ASN A 32 -5.09 -7.58 4.67
CA ASN A 32 -5.75 -6.69 3.71
C ASN A 32 -5.72 -5.20 4.11
N LYS A 33 -5.37 -4.86 5.36
CA LYS A 33 -5.10 -3.46 5.76
C LYS A 33 -3.95 -2.82 4.97
N LYS A 34 -3.13 -3.61 4.26
CA LYS A 34 -2.05 -3.12 3.40
C LYS A 34 -2.56 -2.85 1.98
N TRP A 35 -3.18 -1.69 1.79
CA TRP A 35 -3.20 -0.92 0.53
C TRP A 35 -3.38 -1.72 -0.77
N TYR A 36 -4.52 -2.41 -0.89
CA TYR A 36 -4.88 -3.10 -2.11
C TYR A 36 -5.38 -2.10 -3.16
N THR A 37 -4.48 -1.64 -4.02
CA THR A 37 -4.84 -1.31 -5.40
C THR A 37 -3.96 -2.18 -6.29
N GLU A 38 -4.56 -3.22 -6.89
CA GLU A 38 -3.89 -4.25 -7.71
C GLU A 38 -2.91 -3.71 -8.75
N LYS A 39 -3.07 -2.44 -9.16
CA LYS A 39 -2.36 -1.84 -10.29
C LYS A 39 -1.28 -0.83 -9.89
N ASN A 40 -0.93 -0.72 -8.61
CA ASN A 40 0.05 0.27 -8.16
C ASN A 40 1.20 -0.36 -7.36
N TYR A 41 2.44 -0.01 -7.70
CA TYR A 41 3.63 -0.31 -6.88
C TYR A 41 3.75 0.56 -5.62
N PHE A 42 2.64 1.12 -5.16
CA PHE A 42 2.60 2.06 -4.05
C PHE A 42 3.10 1.38 -2.77
N GLY A 43 4.11 1.97 -2.13
CA GLY A 43 4.74 1.42 -0.93
C GLY A 43 5.68 0.24 -1.16
N LYS A 44 5.76 -0.31 -2.37
CA LYS A 44 6.68 -1.40 -2.74
C LYS A 44 8.06 -0.88 -3.16
N ILE A 45 8.11 0.29 -3.80
CA ILE A 45 9.36 0.91 -4.27
C ILE A 45 9.81 1.98 -3.28
N ARG A 46 11.08 1.88 -2.84
CA ARG A 46 11.70 2.79 -1.87
C ARG A 46 12.81 3.62 -2.52
N CYS A 47 12.87 4.88 -2.14
CA CYS A 47 13.87 5.81 -2.60
C CYS A 47 15.21 5.56 -1.90
N GLY A 48 16.29 5.39 -2.67
CA GLY A 48 17.65 5.22 -2.13
C GLY A 48 18.27 6.49 -1.54
N CYS A 49 17.75 7.67 -1.86
CA CYS A 49 18.27 8.94 -1.35
C CYS A 49 17.62 9.35 -0.02
N CYS A 50 16.29 9.26 0.11
CA CYS A 50 15.56 9.72 1.30
C CYS A 50 14.74 8.64 2.02
N GLY A 51 14.73 7.40 1.55
CA GLY A 51 13.95 6.29 2.14
C GLY A 51 12.43 6.35 1.91
N SER A 52 11.92 7.48 1.40
CA SER A 52 10.49 7.65 1.12
C SER A 52 10.00 6.73 0.00
N SER A 53 8.70 6.47 -0.03
CA SER A 53 8.08 5.65 -1.07
C SER A 53 8.01 6.39 -2.41
N TYR A 54 8.12 5.63 -3.49
CA TYR A 54 7.72 6.09 -4.82
C TYR A 54 6.19 6.08 -4.96
N VAL A 55 5.67 7.07 -5.67
CA VAL A 55 4.23 7.28 -5.90
C VAL A 55 3.98 7.39 -7.40
N ARG A 56 2.83 6.85 -7.82
CA ARG A 56 2.37 6.91 -9.20
C ARG A 56 1.93 8.32 -9.57
N HIS A 57 2.41 8.81 -10.71
CA HIS A 57 1.92 10.02 -11.36
C HIS A 57 1.47 9.70 -12.78
N LEU A 58 0.45 10.43 -13.23
CA LEU A 58 0.00 10.42 -14.62
C LEU A 58 0.53 11.67 -15.31
N TRP A 59 1.33 11.49 -16.34
CA TRP A 59 1.76 12.55 -17.25
C TRP A 59 0.86 12.57 -18.48
N HIS A 60 0.66 13.76 -19.06
CA HIS A 60 -0.21 13.99 -20.22
C HIS A 60 -1.60 13.34 -20.06
N SER A 61 -2.25 13.52 -18.91
CA SER A 61 -3.46 12.77 -18.53
C SER A 61 -4.61 12.86 -19.54
N ASN A 62 -4.68 13.94 -20.31
CA ASN A 62 -5.76 14.27 -21.24
C ASN A 62 -5.37 14.08 -22.73
N ASP A 63 -4.15 13.61 -23.02
CA ASP A 63 -3.63 13.47 -24.39
C ASP A 63 -3.29 12.01 -24.70
N LYS A 64 -3.09 11.71 -26.00
CA LYS A 64 -2.70 10.39 -26.51
C LYS A 64 -1.33 9.91 -26.00
N TYR A 65 -0.51 10.83 -25.49
CA TYR A 65 0.79 10.54 -24.88
C TYR A 65 0.69 10.27 -23.37
N ARG A 66 -0.51 9.92 -22.87
CA ARG A 66 -0.71 9.61 -21.46
C ARG A 66 0.26 8.53 -20.99
N GLU A 67 1.04 8.89 -19.98
CA GLU A 67 2.09 8.03 -19.46
C GLU A 67 1.97 7.87 -17.94
N THR A 68 2.22 6.65 -17.46
CA THR A 68 2.30 6.36 -16.03
C THR A 68 3.76 6.30 -15.62
N ILE A 69 4.15 7.20 -14.71
CA ILE A 69 5.48 7.22 -14.12
C ILE A 69 5.40 7.04 -12.60
N TYR A 70 6.50 6.63 -12.00
CA TYR A 70 6.70 6.57 -10.56
C TYR A 70 7.82 7.52 -10.16
N ARG A 71 7.58 8.32 -9.13
CA ARG A 71 8.56 9.29 -8.62
C ARG A 71 8.57 9.28 -7.10
N CYS A 72 9.73 9.57 -6.51
CA CYS A 72 9.84 9.77 -5.07
C CYS A 72 8.83 10.83 -4.58
N LYS A 73 8.04 10.48 -3.55
CA LYS A 73 7.02 11.36 -2.96
C LYS A 73 7.60 12.67 -2.45
N ASP A 74 8.71 12.57 -1.72
CA ASP A 74 9.27 13.69 -0.96
C ASP A 74 10.34 14.44 -1.77
N LYS A 75 10.43 14.20 -3.08
CA LYS A 75 11.45 14.79 -3.96
C LYS A 75 11.55 16.31 -3.85
N TYR A 76 10.41 16.98 -3.68
CA TYR A 76 10.31 18.44 -3.59
C TYR A 76 9.84 18.92 -2.21
N LYS A 77 9.77 18.03 -1.21
CA LYS A 77 9.20 18.35 0.10
C LYS A 77 10.25 18.93 1.07
N ASN A 78 11.48 18.44 1.00
CA ASN A 78 12.57 18.83 1.90
C ASN A 78 13.42 19.95 1.27
N GLU A 79 14.22 20.64 2.10
CA GLU A 79 15.21 21.63 1.66
C GLU A 79 16.23 20.98 0.71
N GLU A 80 16.73 19.80 1.10
CA GLU A 80 17.54 18.90 0.28
C GLU A 80 16.62 18.14 -0.70
N LYS A 81 16.76 18.44 -2.01
CA LYS A 81 15.97 17.79 -3.05
C LYS A 81 16.55 16.43 -3.38
N CYS A 82 15.66 15.47 -3.56
CA CYS A 82 16.04 14.11 -3.93
C CYS A 82 16.42 14.04 -5.42
N ASP A 83 17.66 13.70 -5.74
CA ASP A 83 18.14 13.61 -7.13
C ASP A 83 17.66 12.36 -7.88
N THR A 84 16.91 11.48 -7.22
CA THR A 84 16.43 10.24 -7.83
C THR A 84 15.58 10.47 -9.09
N PRO A 85 15.76 9.64 -10.13
CA PRO A 85 15.00 9.73 -11.37
C PRO A 85 13.55 9.29 -11.18
N HIS A 86 12.73 9.61 -12.18
CA HIS A 86 11.43 8.97 -12.36
C HIS A 86 11.63 7.63 -13.07
N ILE A 87 10.72 6.70 -12.83
CA ILE A 87 10.77 5.34 -13.39
C ILE A 87 9.46 5.11 -14.13
N ARG A 88 9.52 4.55 -15.33
CA ARG A 88 8.33 4.23 -16.11
C ARG A 88 7.75 2.89 -15.66
N ASP A 89 6.45 2.71 -15.86
CA ASP A 89 5.77 1.46 -15.46
C ASP A 89 6.37 0.21 -16.15
N ASP A 90 6.74 0.32 -17.42
CA ASP A 90 7.36 -0.75 -18.20
C ASP A 90 8.78 -1.12 -17.73
N GLU A 91 9.55 -0.16 -17.21
CA GLU A 91 10.86 -0.43 -16.61
C GLU A 91 10.71 -1.25 -15.33
N ILE A 92 9.73 -0.90 -14.49
CA ILE A 92 9.45 -1.63 -13.26
C ILE A 92 9.02 -3.07 -13.58
N GLN A 93 8.12 -3.25 -14.56
CA GLN A 93 7.71 -4.59 -15.00
C GLN A 93 8.91 -5.42 -15.47
N ARG A 94 9.80 -4.82 -16.29
CA ARG A 94 11.01 -5.49 -16.76
C ARG A 94 11.93 -5.91 -15.63
N TRP A 95 12.17 -5.05 -14.65
CA TRP A 95 13.01 -5.38 -13.50
C TRP A 95 12.41 -6.48 -12.63
N ILE A 96 11.09 -6.47 -12.42
CA ILE A 96 10.40 -7.52 -11.65
C ILE A 96 10.54 -8.87 -12.36
N VAL A 97 10.24 -8.94 -13.65
CA VAL A 97 10.40 -10.18 -14.43
C VAL A 97 11.84 -10.66 -14.41
N SER A 98 12.80 -9.74 -14.57
CA SER A 98 14.23 -10.07 -14.51
C SER A 98 14.69 -10.57 -13.14
N ALA A 99 14.05 -10.17 -12.05
CA ALA A 99 14.42 -10.59 -10.69
C ALA A 99 13.77 -11.93 -10.28
N LEU A 100 12.71 -12.36 -10.99
CA LEU A 100 12.00 -13.61 -10.74
C LEU A 100 12.51 -14.79 -11.60
N ASN A 101 13.26 -14.50 -12.66
CA ASN A 101 13.95 -15.49 -13.49
C ASN A 101 15.30 -15.87 -12.86
#